data_AF-A0A6J4JRX9-F1
#
_entry.id   AF-A0A6J4JRX9-F1
#
_cell.length_a   1.000
_cell.length_b   1.000
_cell.length_c   1.000
_cell.angle_alpha   90.00
_cell.angle_beta   90.00
_cell.angle_gamma   90.00
#
_symmetry.space_group_name_H-M   'P 1'
#
loop_
_entity.id
_entity.type
_entity.pdbx_description
1 polymer ?
#
loop_
_entity_poly.entity_id
_entity_poly.type
_entity_poly.pdbx_seq_one_letter_code
_entity_poly.pdbx_strand_id
1 'polypeptide(L)'
;DVTISAPDAAWLRRAVAQFRSLREPPRLPLRQSVRSIAVVPVGPSLVGVAEWYVTANRRRKTALPHLLPLERYEASAPRIAHADELLLVDRSAAPGPAALPPAVAGLIAARAAGPSETVVWRTPKGNGGVRIVISAPNPDLVAEALRRYPDLRTAPEAPSVVASAPDLRAVRRIAVAGLKNGAGGPDLARRVASLAATQVRALQAFEVLERAGLSEVLSEIALGQAGITRAGDRDRVRQLAAADALLIVEVTDAQGSVQYAPSNERLTPPMPKPPARPPEPSRLRVLPSWPDAVFESPAWFPAETALRSVVGVMTDHEYKQALNRYYNVTLPRWQQWVDEYERRYRNREISWKQSLVARQTAAVSGSLRLVDLADGLVLWEAPFSASGSDASVFKTAAVTSAGEGSLPLPAAHPEASPRPSDAFVARVAESAVARGVQALRSTALLPSAAGGADTASASEPAPMVPPEAPPAAAADSGGRILDVDGDVLLIGLGASDGLRVDDTLQVRLPDNRTVGLVVTRVRPRTCDATFDPGMPADLRALVAVGQGVGR
;
A
#
# COMPACT_ATOMS: atom_id res chain seq x y z
N ASP A 1 5.52 -7.10 50.01
CA ASP A 1 5.95 -6.74 48.65
C ASP A 1 5.81 -7.91 47.70
N VAL A 2 5.31 -7.67 46.47
CA VAL A 2 5.17 -8.70 45.43
C VAL A 2 6.00 -8.28 44.22
N THR A 3 6.95 -9.13 43.83
CA THR A 3 7.80 -8.91 42.66
C THR A 3 7.21 -9.66 41.46
N ILE A 4 6.85 -8.93 40.41
CA ILE A 4 6.41 -9.51 39.13
C ILE A 4 7.53 -9.31 38.11
N SER A 5 8.03 -10.41 37.54
CA SER A 5 9.04 -10.40 36.48
C SER A 5 8.43 -10.91 35.18
N ALA A 6 8.81 -10.29 34.07
CA ALA A 6 8.33 -10.64 32.74
C ALA A 6 9.42 -10.36 31.69
N PRO A 7 9.39 -11.06 30.54
CA PRO A 7 10.42 -10.91 29.50
C PRO A 7 10.40 -9.54 28.80
N ASP A 8 9.26 -8.84 28.80
CA ASP A 8 9.15 -7.48 28.27
C ASP A 8 8.01 -6.68 28.94
N ALA A 9 7.89 -5.40 28.59
CA ALA A 9 6.88 -4.50 29.15
C ALA A 9 5.43 -4.89 28.80
N ALA A 10 5.20 -5.56 27.66
CA ALA A 10 3.85 -5.99 27.27
C ALA A 10 3.39 -7.18 28.12
N TRP A 11 4.28 -8.14 28.35
CA TRP A 11 4.06 -9.27 29.26
C TRP A 11 3.99 -8.81 30.71
N LEU A 12 4.81 -7.83 31.11
CA LEU A 12 4.73 -7.26 32.47
C LEU A 12 3.35 -6.65 32.73
N ARG A 13 2.82 -5.84 31.80
CA ARG A 13 1.47 -5.27 31.91
C ARG A 13 0.40 -6.35 32.03
N ARG A 14 0.52 -7.45 31.29
CA ARG A 14 -0.41 -8.58 31.38
C ARG A 14 -0.29 -9.31 32.73
N ALA A 15 0.93 -9.62 33.16
CA ALA A 15 1.19 -10.30 34.43
C ALA A 15 0.67 -9.46 35.60
N VAL A 16 0.84 -8.13 35.56
CA VAL A 16 0.25 -7.20 36.54
C VAL A 16 -1.27 -7.21 36.48
N ALA A 17 -1.89 -7.14 35.29
CA ALA A 17 -3.34 -7.19 35.16
C ALA A 17 -3.93 -8.52 35.66
N GLN A 18 -3.28 -9.63 35.35
CA GLN A 18 -3.65 -10.96 35.82
C GLN A 18 -3.49 -11.06 37.33
N PHE A 19 -2.37 -10.60 37.89
CA PHE A 19 -2.16 -10.56 39.34
C PHE A 19 -3.25 -9.74 40.05
N ARG A 20 -3.62 -8.57 39.50
CA ARG A 20 -4.71 -7.73 40.03
C ARG A 20 -6.10 -8.40 39.96
N SER A 21 -6.28 -9.37 39.06
CA SER A 21 -7.53 -10.13 38.93
C SER A 21 -7.64 -11.30 39.91
N LEU A 22 -6.55 -11.66 40.60
CA LEU A 22 -6.56 -12.71 41.62
C LEU A 22 -7.23 -12.17 42.88
N ARG A 23 -8.16 -12.94 43.45
CA ARG A 23 -8.83 -12.59 44.72
C ARG A 23 -7.84 -12.59 45.89
N GLU A 24 -6.80 -13.41 45.83
CA GLU A 24 -5.73 -13.50 46.81
C GLU A 24 -4.37 -13.59 46.12
N PRO A 25 -3.31 -12.98 46.68
CA PRO A 25 -1.96 -13.11 46.14
C PRO A 25 -1.48 -14.57 46.27
N PRO A 26 -0.82 -15.14 45.23
CA PRO A 26 -0.34 -16.51 45.29
C PRO A 26 0.73 -16.64 46.37
N ARG A 27 0.56 -17.65 47.25
CA ARG A 27 1.51 -17.93 48.36
C ARG A 27 2.81 -18.57 47.90
N LEU A 28 2.86 -19.04 46.65
CA LEU A 28 4.04 -19.64 46.01
C LEU A 28 4.35 -18.89 44.71
N PRO A 29 5.63 -18.86 44.26
CA PRO A 29 6.00 -18.27 42.98
C PRO A 29 5.22 -18.91 41.84
N LEU A 30 4.30 -18.15 41.24
CA LEU A 30 3.54 -18.59 40.08
C LEU A 30 4.39 -18.40 38.83
N ARG A 31 4.90 -19.50 38.26
CA ARG A 31 5.62 -19.48 36.99
C ARG A 31 4.64 -19.77 35.85
N GLN A 32 4.48 -18.81 34.95
CA GLN A 32 3.75 -19.02 33.69
C GLN A 32 4.77 -19.18 32.56
N SER A 33 4.73 -20.30 31.86
CA SER A 33 5.56 -20.52 30.68
C SER A 33 5.05 -19.66 29.53
N VAL A 34 5.89 -18.72 29.10
CA VAL A 34 5.69 -17.97 27.85
C VAL A 34 6.26 -18.81 26.72
N ARG A 35 5.44 -19.12 25.71
CA ARG A 35 5.95 -19.80 24.51
C ARG A 35 6.84 -18.85 23.73
N SER A 36 8.09 -19.22 23.56
CA SER A 36 9.04 -18.49 22.70
C SER A 36 9.04 -19.12 21.31
N ILE A 37 9.09 -18.28 20.28
CA ILE A 37 9.18 -18.71 18.88
C ILE A 37 10.46 -18.13 18.28
N ALA A 38 11.37 -18.97 17.80
CA ALA A 38 12.52 -18.54 17.01
C ALA A 38 12.10 -18.43 15.54
N VAL A 39 12.19 -17.23 14.97
CA VAL A 39 11.86 -16.93 13.57
C VAL A 39 13.15 -16.82 12.79
N VAL A 40 13.35 -17.73 11.84
CA VAL A 40 14.61 -17.91 11.11
C VAL A 40 14.37 -17.65 9.62
N PRO A 41 14.81 -16.49 9.08
CA PRO A 41 14.76 -16.22 7.66
C PRO A 41 15.90 -16.96 6.94
N VAL A 42 15.54 -17.80 5.96
CA VAL A 42 16.45 -18.53 5.08
C VAL A 42 16.43 -17.85 3.72
N GLY A 43 17.29 -16.85 3.59
CA GLY A 43 17.37 -15.93 2.45
C GLY A 43 17.34 -14.47 2.91
N PRO A 44 18.19 -13.59 2.36
CA PRO A 44 18.30 -12.20 2.81
C PRO A 44 17.01 -11.39 2.58
N SER A 45 16.26 -11.72 1.53
CA SER A 45 14.96 -11.14 1.18
C SER A 45 13.87 -11.33 2.25
N LEU A 46 14.02 -12.33 3.13
CA LEU A 46 13.01 -12.68 4.14
C LEU A 46 13.19 -11.97 5.48
N VAL A 47 14.28 -11.23 5.68
CA VAL A 47 14.52 -10.52 6.95
C VAL A 47 13.37 -9.54 7.24
N GLY A 48 12.92 -8.78 6.23
CA GLY A 48 11.78 -7.86 6.38
C GLY A 48 10.46 -8.58 6.71
N VAL A 49 10.21 -9.75 6.10
CA VAL A 49 9.02 -10.57 6.39
C VAL A 49 9.06 -11.09 7.83
N ALA A 50 10.23 -11.56 8.28
CA ALA A 50 10.44 -12.05 9.64
C ALA A 50 10.26 -10.93 10.68
N GLU A 51 10.84 -9.74 10.44
CA GLU A 51 10.70 -8.56 11.30
C GLU A 51 9.25 -8.10 11.43
N TRP A 52 8.51 -8.07 10.30
CA TRP A 52 7.09 -7.79 10.30
C TRP A 52 6.33 -8.79 11.18
N TYR A 53 6.59 -10.08 11.01
CA TYR A 53 5.93 -11.14 11.79
C TYR A 53 6.22 -10.99 13.30
N VAL A 54 7.49 -10.75 13.67
CA VAL A 54 7.89 -10.52 15.06
C VAL A 54 7.15 -9.31 15.66
N THR A 55 7.11 -8.21 14.92
CA THR A 55 6.45 -6.96 15.36
C THR A 55 4.94 -7.13 15.51
N ALA A 56 4.30 -7.78 14.53
CA ALA A 56 2.87 -8.04 14.55
C ALA A 56 2.46 -8.96 15.70
N ASN A 57 3.24 -10.03 15.97
CA ASN A 57 2.89 -11.02 16.99
C ASN A 57 3.25 -10.59 18.42
N ARG A 58 4.26 -9.71 18.60
CA ARG A 58 4.48 -9.05 19.90
C ARG A 58 3.24 -8.31 20.39
N ARG A 59 2.41 -7.78 19.49
CA ARG A 59 1.14 -7.12 19.84
C ARG A 59 0.02 -8.09 20.21
N ARG A 60 0.02 -9.30 19.63
CA ARG A 60 -1.04 -10.32 19.81
C ARG A 60 -0.95 -11.11 21.12
N LYS A 61 0.19 -11.06 21.83
CA LYS A 61 0.39 -11.64 23.18
C LYS A 61 0.17 -13.16 23.29
N THR A 62 0.21 -13.90 22.17
CA THR A 62 0.02 -15.36 22.13
C THR A 62 1.33 -16.13 22.29
N ALA A 63 2.44 -15.57 21.81
CA ALA A 63 3.79 -16.09 21.96
C ALA A 63 4.81 -14.93 21.90
N LEU A 64 6.06 -15.21 22.29
CA LEU A 64 7.17 -14.27 22.22
C LEU A 64 8.06 -14.61 21.02
N PRO A 65 7.89 -13.94 19.87
CA PRO A 65 8.72 -14.18 18.69
C PRO A 65 10.08 -13.47 18.82
N HIS A 66 11.12 -14.17 18.41
CA HIS A 66 12.50 -13.69 18.35
C HIS A 66 13.05 -13.89 16.95
N LEU A 67 13.56 -12.83 16.35
CA LEU A 67 14.31 -12.95 15.11
C LEU A 67 15.64 -13.64 15.41
N LEU A 68 15.95 -14.69 14.66
CA LEU A 68 17.20 -15.43 14.74
C LEU A 68 17.83 -15.45 13.34
N PRO A 69 18.89 -14.66 13.11
CA PRO A 69 19.65 -14.72 11.86
C PRO A 69 20.17 -16.13 11.60
N LEU A 70 20.18 -16.54 10.33
CA LEU A 70 20.54 -17.90 9.92
C LEU A 70 21.96 -18.29 10.36
N GLU A 71 22.88 -17.34 10.37
CA GLU A 71 24.29 -17.54 10.74
C GLU A 71 24.47 -17.88 12.22
N ARG A 72 23.47 -17.54 13.06
CA ARG A 72 23.47 -17.82 14.49
C ARG A 72 22.68 -19.07 14.87
N TYR A 73 22.14 -19.78 13.87
CA TYR A 73 21.25 -20.91 14.10
C TYR A 73 21.90 -22.02 14.94
N GLU A 74 23.10 -22.48 14.54
CA GLU A 74 23.81 -23.55 15.25
C GLU A 74 24.28 -23.12 16.64
N ALA A 75 24.87 -21.92 16.74
CA ALA A 75 25.31 -21.35 18.01
C ALA A 75 24.16 -21.18 19.02
N SER A 76 22.92 -21.07 18.52
CA SER A 76 21.71 -20.93 19.33
C SER A 76 20.97 -22.25 19.55
N ALA A 77 21.47 -23.40 19.07
CA ALA A 77 20.80 -24.70 19.15
C ALA A 77 20.28 -25.07 20.57
N PRO A 78 21.02 -24.84 21.67
CA PRO A 78 20.51 -25.11 23.02
C PRO A 78 19.30 -24.25 23.40
N ARG A 79 19.26 -22.99 22.95
CA ARG A 79 18.14 -22.08 23.20
C ARG A 79 16.95 -22.41 22.31
N ILE A 80 17.22 -22.72 21.05
CA ILE A 80 16.23 -23.13 20.07
C ILE A 80 15.56 -24.42 20.51
N ALA A 81 16.31 -25.37 21.11
CA ALA A 81 15.76 -26.64 21.58
C ALA A 81 14.47 -26.42 22.37
N HIS A 82 14.44 -25.48 23.30
CA HIS A 82 13.29 -25.16 24.17
C HIS A 82 12.25 -24.19 23.59
N ALA A 83 12.41 -23.73 22.35
CA ALA A 83 11.48 -22.83 21.68
C ALA A 83 10.71 -23.53 20.56
N ASP A 84 9.54 -23.00 20.20
CA ASP A 84 8.93 -23.30 18.90
C ASP A 84 9.78 -22.63 17.80
N GLU A 85 9.80 -23.18 16.60
CA GLU A 85 10.62 -22.71 15.49
C GLU A 85 9.75 -22.38 14.28
N LEU A 86 10.08 -21.29 13.60
CA LEU A 86 9.49 -20.88 12.34
C LEU A 86 10.61 -20.60 11.34
N LEU A 87 10.80 -21.52 10.40
CA LEU A 87 11.73 -21.41 9.28
C LEU A 87 10.98 -20.83 8.08
N LEU A 88 11.44 -19.68 7.60
CA LEU A 88 10.92 -19.03 6.40
C LEU A 88 11.94 -19.23 5.29
N VAL A 89 11.55 -19.85 4.17
CA VAL A 89 12.48 -20.20 3.08
C VAL A 89 12.03 -19.53 1.79
N ASP A 90 12.91 -18.69 1.25
CA ASP A 90 12.75 -18.09 -0.07
C ASP A 90 13.63 -18.86 -1.06
N ARG A 91 13.02 -19.70 -1.89
CA ARG A 91 13.76 -20.55 -2.82
C ARG A 91 14.39 -19.79 -3.98
N SER A 92 14.01 -18.54 -4.25
CA SER A 92 14.65 -17.72 -5.28
C SER A 92 16.02 -17.18 -4.84
N ALA A 93 16.23 -17.03 -3.53
CA ALA A 93 17.44 -16.43 -2.95
C ALA A 93 18.04 -17.29 -1.83
N ALA A 94 17.59 -18.53 -1.67
CA ALA A 94 18.11 -19.44 -0.66
C ALA A 94 19.58 -19.78 -0.98
N PRO A 95 20.47 -19.77 0.02
CA PRO A 95 21.81 -20.32 -0.15
C PRO A 95 21.73 -21.76 -0.63
N GLY A 96 22.69 -22.17 -1.48
CA GLY A 96 22.81 -23.58 -1.86
C GLY A 96 22.93 -24.48 -0.63
N PRO A 97 22.58 -25.77 -0.73
CA PRO A 97 22.52 -26.68 0.43
C PRO A 97 23.83 -26.77 1.22
N ALA A 98 24.98 -26.53 0.59
CA ALA A 98 26.30 -26.50 1.23
C ALA A 98 26.54 -25.26 2.12
N ALA A 99 25.82 -24.16 1.89
CA ALA A 99 25.93 -22.91 2.64
C ALA A 99 24.86 -22.78 3.74
N LEU A 100 23.94 -23.74 3.83
CA LEU A 100 22.94 -23.81 4.89
C LEU A 100 23.49 -24.60 6.08
N PRO A 101 23.11 -24.25 7.32
CA PRO A 101 23.35 -25.12 8.47
C PRO A 101 22.82 -26.54 8.18
N PRO A 102 23.55 -27.64 8.45
CA PRO A 102 23.15 -29.00 8.06
C PRO A 102 21.78 -29.40 8.59
N ALA A 103 21.43 -28.92 9.78
CA ALA A 103 20.11 -29.13 10.38
C ALA A 103 18.97 -28.47 9.56
N VAL A 104 19.22 -27.30 8.96
CA VAL A 104 18.27 -26.59 8.09
C VAL A 104 18.25 -27.23 6.70
N ALA A 105 19.43 -27.55 6.15
CA ALA A 105 19.56 -28.21 4.85
C ALA A 105 18.81 -29.54 4.80
N GLY A 106 18.96 -30.39 5.83
CA GLY A 106 18.26 -31.69 5.90
C GLY A 106 16.74 -31.57 5.99
N LEU A 107 16.22 -30.50 6.60
CA LEU A 107 14.77 -30.25 6.68
C LEU A 107 14.17 -29.84 5.34
N ILE A 108 14.93 -29.08 4.54
CA ILE A 108 14.50 -28.57 3.24
C ILE A 108 14.67 -29.65 2.16
N ALA A 109 15.80 -30.37 2.16
CA ALA A 109 16.15 -31.36 1.13
C ALA A 109 15.22 -32.58 1.11
N ALA A 110 14.62 -32.95 2.25
CA ALA A 110 13.82 -34.16 2.36
C ALA A 110 12.41 -34.06 1.76
N ARG A 111 11.97 -32.89 1.28
CA ARG A 111 10.57 -32.65 0.88
C ARG A 111 10.47 -32.05 -0.52
N ALA A 112 9.77 -32.75 -1.41
CA ALA A 112 9.51 -32.30 -2.76
C ALA A 112 8.51 -31.12 -2.76
N ALA A 113 8.91 -30.01 -3.35
CA ALA A 113 8.06 -28.87 -3.67
C ALA A 113 8.36 -28.46 -5.11
N GLY A 114 7.33 -28.39 -5.96
CA GLY A 114 7.47 -27.90 -7.33
C GLY A 114 8.01 -26.46 -7.36
N PRO A 115 8.66 -26.02 -8.45
CA PRO A 115 9.33 -24.71 -8.52
C PRO A 115 8.37 -23.52 -8.30
N SER A 116 7.07 -23.71 -8.44
CA SER A 116 6.02 -22.70 -8.25
C SER A 116 5.18 -22.87 -6.99
N GLU A 117 5.42 -23.92 -6.21
CA GLU A 117 4.57 -24.28 -5.06
C GLU A 117 5.03 -23.60 -3.77
N THR A 118 4.07 -23.10 -3.00
CA THR A 118 4.30 -22.73 -1.61
C THR A 118 3.89 -23.91 -0.74
N VAL A 119 4.83 -24.45 0.02
CA VAL A 119 4.64 -25.63 0.86
C VAL A 119 4.81 -25.25 2.32
N VAL A 120 3.87 -25.70 3.15
CA VAL A 120 3.88 -25.48 4.60
C VAL A 120 3.79 -26.82 5.30
N TRP A 121 4.58 -27.00 6.36
CA TRP A 121 4.44 -28.13 7.26
C TRP A 121 4.95 -27.84 8.67
N ARG A 122 4.57 -28.73 9.57
CA ARG A 122 4.92 -28.73 10.98
C ARG A 122 5.53 -30.06 11.37
N THR A 123 6.71 -30.00 11.97
CA THR A 123 7.39 -31.15 12.56
C THR A 123 7.37 -31.04 14.09
N PRO A 124 6.94 -32.08 14.82
CA PRO A 124 7.06 -32.09 16.27
C PRO A 124 8.53 -32.16 16.70
N LYS A 125 8.88 -31.49 17.79
CA LYS A 125 10.18 -31.60 18.45
C LYS A 125 10.07 -32.57 19.62
N GLY A 126 11.14 -33.29 19.92
CA GLY A 126 11.17 -34.32 20.98
C GLY A 126 10.85 -33.81 22.39
N ASN A 127 10.82 -32.50 22.61
CA ASN A 127 10.49 -31.85 23.88
C ASN A 127 9.09 -31.21 23.93
N GLY A 128 8.21 -31.56 22.99
CA GLY A 128 6.84 -31.03 22.92
C GLY A 128 6.71 -29.64 22.26
N GLY A 129 7.83 -29.05 21.81
CA GLY A 129 7.82 -27.89 20.91
C GLY A 129 7.46 -28.28 19.47
N VAL A 130 7.21 -27.29 18.62
CA VAL A 130 6.94 -27.50 17.20
C VAL A 130 7.90 -26.71 16.33
N ARG A 131 8.28 -27.27 15.19
CA ARG A 131 9.01 -26.59 14.12
C ARG A 131 8.10 -26.46 12.92
N ILE A 132 7.98 -25.26 12.38
CA ILE A 132 7.17 -24.98 11.20
C ILE A 132 8.09 -24.47 10.11
N VAL A 133 7.88 -24.97 8.91
CA VAL A 133 8.62 -24.53 7.72
C VAL A 133 7.62 -24.02 6.71
N ILE A 134 7.88 -22.81 6.21
CA ILE A 134 7.17 -22.20 5.09
C ILE A 134 8.20 -22.03 3.99
N SER A 135 8.07 -22.81 2.93
CA SER A 135 8.94 -22.75 1.76
C SER A 135 8.14 -22.25 0.57
N ALA A 136 8.57 -21.13 0.00
CA ALA A 136 7.90 -20.52 -1.14
C ALA A 136 8.92 -20.12 -2.21
N PRO A 137 8.48 -19.91 -3.45
CA PRO A 137 9.39 -19.54 -4.53
C PRO A 137 9.82 -18.06 -4.49
N ASN A 138 9.17 -17.21 -3.70
CA ASN A 138 9.54 -15.81 -3.50
C ASN A 138 9.11 -15.33 -2.08
N PRO A 139 9.62 -14.18 -1.58
CA PRO A 139 9.34 -13.74 -0.22
C PRO A 139 7.89 -13.26 0.00
N ASP A 140 7.23 -12.77 -1.04
CA ASP A 140 5.84 -12.30 -0.95
C ASP A 140 4.87 -13.46 -0.70
N LEU A 141 5.12 -14.61 -1.33
CA LEU A 141 4.35 -15.84 -1.11
C LEU A 141 4.60 -16.45 0.29
N VAL A 142 5.80 -16.27 0.86
CA VAL A 142 6.04 -16.59 2.27
C VAL A 142 5.19 -15.71 3.19
N ALA A 143 5.15 -14.40 2.93
CA ALA A 143 4.35 -13.46 3.71
C ALA A 143 2.85 -13.79 3.62
N GLU A 144 2.36 -14.18 2.45
CA GLU A 144 0.97 -14.59 2.26
C GLU A 144 0.64 -15.90 2.99
N ALA A 145 1.52 -16.91 2.90
CA ALA A 145 1.37 -18.15 3.67
C ALA A 145 1.37 -17.89 5.18
N LEU A 146 2.21 -16.98 5.68
CA LEU A 146 2.20 -16.58 7.09
C LEU A 146 0.88 -15.95 7.53
N ARG A 147 0.22 -15.17 6.67
CA ARG A 147 -1.10 -14.58 6.97
C ARG A 147 -2.18 -15.65 7.06
N ARG A 148 -2.09 -16.72 6.26
CA ARG A 148 -3.02 -17.86 6.28
C ARG A 148 -2.95 -18.68 7.57
N TYR A 149 -1.80 -18.70 8.24
CA TYR A 149 -1.58 -19.42 9.51
C TYR A 149 -1.29 -18.45 10.68
N PRO A 150 -2.28 -17.65 11.13
CA PRO A 150 -2.10 -16.73 12.25
C PRO A 150 -1.82 -17.45 13.58
N ASP A 151 -2.36 -18.66 13.74
CA ASP A 151 -1.89 -19.63 14.73
C ASP A 151 -1.06 -20.68 14.01
N LEU A 152 0.24 -20.63 14.26
CA LEU A 152 1.25 -21.54 13.75
C LEU A 152 0.96 -23.03 14.03
N ARG A 153 0.16 -23.35 15.06
CA ARG A 153 -0.26 -24.73 15.36
C ARG A 153 -1.37 -25.25 14.46
N THR A 154 -1.95 -24.42 13.60
CA THR A 154 -2.90 -24.90 12.59
C THR A 154 -2.21 -25.36 11.32
N ALA A 155 -0.89 -25.20 11.22
CA ALA A 155 -0.09 -25.73 10.11
C ALA A 155 -0.16 -27.27 10.05
N PRO A 156 -0.24 -27.86 8.85
CA PRO A 156 -0.36 -29.29 8.67
C PRO A 156 0.93 -30.02 9.08
N GLU A 157 0.82 -31.26 9.57
CA GLU A 157 2.01 -32.05 9.96
C GLU A 157 2.74 -32.62 8.76
N ALA A 158 2.00 -32.97 7.71
CA ALA A 158 2.56 -33.35 6.42
C ALA A 158 2.82 -32.12 5.56
N PRO A 159 3.84 -32.15 4.68
CA PRO A 159 4.02 -31.17 3.60
C PRO A 159 2.74 -31.03 2.79
N SER A 160 2.19 -29.82 2.78
CA SER A 160 1.01 -29.49 2.01
C SER A 160 1.27 -28.26 1.14
N VAL A 161 0.88 -28.35 -0.12
CA VAL A 161 0.89 -27.24 -1.06
C VAL A 161 -0.27 -26.31 -0.70
N VAL A 162 0.04 -25.09 -0.26
CA VAL A 162 -0.97 -24.11 0.17
C VAL A 162 -1.31 -23.11 -0.93
N ALA A 163 -0.41 -22.92 -1.89
CA ALA A 163 -0.62 -22.09 -3.07
C ALA A 163 0.34 -22.53 -4.18
N SER A 164 -0.07 -22.32 -5.44
CA SER A 164 0.80 -22.49 -6.61
C SER A 164 0.78 -21.18 -7.39
N ALA A 165 1.96 -20.59 -7.59
CA ALA A 165 2.11 -19.34 -8.32
C ALA A 165 2.13 -19.60 -9.84
N PRO A 166 1.37 -18.86 -10.66
CA PRO A 166 1.51 -18.95 -12.11
C PRO A 166 2.94 -18.62 -12.53
N ASP A 167 3.52 -19.45 -13.41
CA ASP A 167 4.87 -19.25 -13.90
C ASP A 167 4.87 -18.36 -15.15
N LEU A 168 5.29 -17.11 -14.98
CA LEU A 168 5.34 -16.11 -16.04
C LEU A 168 6.77 -15.87 -16.55
N ARG A 169 7.75 -16.68 -16.13
CA ARG A 169 9.16 -16.49 -16.51
C ARG A 169 9.42 -16.64 -18.01
N ALA A 170 8.52 -17.32 -18.73
CA ALA A 170 8.58 -17.45 -20.18
C ALA A 170 8.10 -16.19 -20.94
N VAL A 171 7.31 -15.32 -20.29
CA VAL A 171 6.76 -14.11 -20.90
C VAL A 171 7.82 -13.01 -20.88
N ARG A 172 8.26 -12.52 -22.04
CA ARG A 172 9.26 -11.44 -22.13
C ARG A 172 8.61 -10.10 -22.43
N ARG A 173 7.75 -10.06 -23.44
CA ARG A 173 7.08 -8.84 -23.92
C ARG A 173 5.61 -8.85 -23.56
N ILE A 174 5.15 -7.78 -22.92
CA ILE A 174 3.75 -7.57 -22.57
C ILE A 174 3.23 -6.31 -23.24
N ALA A 175 2.13 -6.44 -23.97
CA ALA A 175 1.33 -5.29 -24.37
C ALA A 175 0.29 -4.97 -23.30
N VAL A 176 -0.01 -3.69 -23.06
CA VAL A 176 -1.02 -3.27 -22.06
C VAL A 176 -2.19 -2.60 -22.76
N ALA A 177 -3.41 -3.00 -22.39
CA ALA A 177 -4.63 -2.43 -22.91
C ALA A 177 -5.67 -2.17 -21.82
N GLY A 178 -6.39 -1.06 -21.94
CA GLY A 178 -7.56 -0.77 -21.11
C GLY A 178 -8.84 -1.21 -21.81
N LEU A 179 -9.71 -1.90 -21.08
CA LEU A 179 -11.06 -2.25 -21.50
C LEU A 179 -12.10 -1.54 -20.65
N LYS A 180 -13.25 -1.27 -21.28
CA LYS A 180 -14.41 -0.65 -20.65
C LYS A 180 -15.58 -1.63 -20.68
N ASN A 181 -16.01 -2.08 -19.51
CA ASN A 181 -17.23 -2.87 -19.36
C ASN A 181 -18.26 -2.23 -18.39
N GLY A 182 -18.02 -1.00 -17.91
CA GLY A 182 -18.89 -0.34 -16.92
C GLY A 182 -18.97 1.19 -16.99
N ALA A 183 -19.41 1.81 -15.89
CA ALA A 183 -19.51 3.26 -15.73
C ALA A 183 -18.10 3.90 -15.67
N GLY A 184 -17.83 4.84 -16.59
CA GLY A 184 -16.52 5.48 -16.75
C GLY A 184 -16.30 5.93 -18.20
N GLY A 185 -15.74 7.12 -18.39
CA GLY A 185 -15.42 7.63 -19.74
C GLY A 185 -14.30 6.81 -20.40
N PRO A 186 -14.20 6.80 -21.75
CA PRO A 186 -13.09 6.15 -22.47
C PRO A 186 -11.71 6.68 -22.02
N ASP A 187 -11.66 7.93 -21.57
CA ASP A 187 -10.46 8.55 -21.02
C ASP A 187 -9.98 7.88 -19.72
N LEU A 188 -10.88 7.34 -18.90
CA LEU A 188 -10.52 6.66 -17.66
C LEU A 188 -9.80 5.34 -17.96
N ALA A 189 -10.35 4.52 -18.86
CA ALA A 189 -9.74 3.24 -19.26
C ALA A 189 -8.34 3.46 -19.86
N ARG A 190 -8.18 4.48 -20.71
CA ARG A 190 -6.88 4.85 -21.28
C ARG A 190 -5.87 5.29 -20.22
N ARG A 191 -6.26 6.19 -19.31
CA ARG A 191 -5.40 6.66 -18.20
C ARG A 191 -4.95 5.50 -17.31
N VAL A 192 -5.89 4.63 -16.95
CA VAL A 192 -5.64 3.47 -16.10
C VAL A 192 -4.71 2.47 -16.78
N ALA A 193 -4.86 2.24 -18.09
CA ALA A 193 -3.94 1.39 -18.85
C ALA A 193 -2.53 1.96 -18.93
N SER A 194 -2.37 3.27 -19.20
CA SER A 194 -1.07 3.94 -19.18
C SER A 194 -0.39 3.88 -17.80
N LEU A 195 -1.18 4.00 -16.72
CA LEU A 195 -0.64 3.78 -15.38
C LEU A 195 -0.21 2.34 -15.18
N ALA A 196 -1.04 1.36 -15.55
CA ALA A 196 -0.69 -0.05 -15.43
C ALA A 196 0.61 -0.37 -16.19
N ALA A 197 0.77 0.15 -17.40
CA ALA A 197 2.00 0.03 -18.18
C ALA A 197 3.22 0.61 -17.42
N THR A 198 3.06 1.79 -16.82
CA THR A 198 4.11 2.42 -16.00
C THR A 198 4.46 1.57 -14.78
N GLN A 199 3.46 1.05 -14.07
CA GLN A 199 3.64 0.22 -12.86
C GLN A 199 4.28 -1.13 -13.20
N VAL A 200 3.86 -1.78 -14.30
CA VAL A 200 4.44 -3.04 -14.75
C VAL A 200 5.88 -2.84 -15.23
N ARG A 201 6.16 -1.74 -15.91
CA ARG A 201 7.54 -1.36 -16.30
C ARG A 201 8.43 -1.16 -15.07
N ALA A 202 7.89 -0.60 -13.99
CA ALA A 202 8.59 -0.45 -12.71
C ALA A 202 8.91 -1.79 -12.01
N LEU A 203 8.24 -2.89 -12.38
CA LEU A 203 8.61 -4.22 -11.91
C LEU A 203 9.93 -4.71 -12.53
N GLN A 204 10.38 -4.11 -13.64
CA GLN A 204 11.59 -4.48 -14.39
C GLN A 204 11.63 -5.97 -14.83
N ALA A 205 10.48 -6.63 -14.86
CA ALA A 205 10.36 -8.04 -15.21
C ALA A 205 9.97 -8.26 -16.68
N PHE A 206 9.37 -7.27 -17.33
CA PHE A 206 8.84 -7.39 -18.69
C PHE A 206 9.24 -6.20 -19.56
N GLU A 207 9.39 -6.45 -20.85
CA GLU A 207 9.41 -5.39 -21.86
C GLU A 207 7.97 -4.95 -22.14
N VAL A 208 7.62 -3.73 -21.74
CA VAL A 208 6.25 -3.21 -21.82
C VAL A 208 6.05 -2.39 -23.09
N LEU A 209 5.17 -2.87 -23.97
CA LEU A 209 4.80 -2.24 -25.23
C LEU A 209 3.45 -1.53 -25.10
N GLU A 210 3.42 -0.22 -25.33
CA GLU A 210 2.19 0.56 -25.44
C GLU A 210 1.85 0.71 -26.93
N ARG A 211 0.69 0.19 -27.35
CA ARG A 211 0.26 0.19 -28.76
C ARG A 211 -1.03 0.98 -28.92
N ALA A 212 -0.98 2.02 -29.75
CA ALA A 212 -2.16 2.79 -30.13
C ALA A 212 -3.16 1.88 -30.88
N GLY A 213 -4.46 2.06 -30.65
CA GLY A 213 -5.52 1.28 -31.31
C GLY A 213 -5.80 -0.11 -30.74
N LEU A 214 -4.95 -0.63 -29.84
CA LEU A 214 -5.15 -1.96 -29.24
C LEU A 214 -6.46 -2.04 -28.44
N SER A 215 -6.79 -0.99 -27.68
CA SER A 215 -8.07 -0.91 -26.94
C SER A 215 -9.31 -0.91 -27.84
N GLU A 216 -9.23 -0.36 -29.06
CA GLU A 216 -10.36 -0.33 -29.99
C GLU A 216 -10.62 -1.73 -30.55
N VAL A 217 -9.56 -2.40 -30.98
CA VAL A 217 -9.64 -3.79 -31.48
C VAL A 217 -10.09 -4.75 -30.38
N LEU A 218 -9.63 -4.57 -29.15
CA LEU A 218 -10.07 -5.40 -28.01
C LEU A 218 -11.49 -5.08 -27.54
N SER A 219 -12.05 -3.91 -27.87
CA SER A 219 -13.47 -3.61 -27.61
C SER A 219 -14.38 -4.25 -28.67
N GLU A 220 -13.88 -4.44 -29.90
CA GLU A 220 -14.55 -5.19 -30.98
C GLU A 220 -14.54 -6.70 -30.69
N ILE A 221 -13.43 -7.21 -30.16
CA ILE A 221 -13.27 -8.60 -29.76
C ILE A 221 -13.95 -8.80 -28.40
N ALA A 222 -15.06 -9.53 -28.36
CA ALA A 222 -15.73 -9.88 -27.10
C ALA A 222 -14.83 -10.79 -26.24
N LEU A 223 -13.98 -10.20 -25.42
CA LEU A 223 -13.06 -10.88 -24.50
C LEU A 223 -13.85 -11.48 -23.34
N GLY A 224 -14.28 -12.72 -23.53
CA GLY A 224 -14.93 -13.51 -22.48
C GLY A 224 -13.98 -13.88 -21.34
N GLN A 225 -14.48 -14.68 -20.39
CA GLN A 225 -13.68 -15.17 -19.26
C GLN A 225 -12.56 -16.15 -19.67
N ALA A 226 -12.62 -16.70 -20.88
CA ALA A 226 -11.65 -17.69 -21.38
C ALA A 226 -10.44 -17.08 -22.16
N GLY A 227 -10.34 -15.76 -22.26
CA GLY A 227 -9.31 -15.09 -23.06
C GLY A 227 -9.71 -14.90 -24.53
N ILE A 228 -8.72 -14.77 -25.43
CA ILE A 228 -8.98 -14.59 -26.87
C ILE A 228 -9.17 -15.96 -27.50
N THR A 229 -10.43 -16.39 -27.63
CA THR A 229 -10.76 -17.78 -27.99
C THR A 229 -10.73 -18.07 -29.49
N ARG A 230 -10.89 -17.06 -30.36
CA ARG A 230 -10.92 -17.23 -31.82
C ARG A 230 -9.52 -17.06 -32.41
N ALA A 231 -9.09 -18.00 -33.25
CA ALA A 231 -7.77 -17.97 -33.89
C ALA A 231 -7.50 -16.68 -34.69
N GLY A 232 -8.45 -16.23 -35.51
CA GLY A 232 -8.30 -14.99 -36.28
C GLY A 232 -8.18 -13.73 -35.41
N ASP A 233 -8.89 -13.68 -34.28
CA ASP A 233 -8.79 -12.57 -33.32
C ASP A 233 -7.43 -12.60 -32.59
N ARG A 234 -6.91 -13.80 -32.27
CA ARG A 234 -5.56 -13.96 -31.69
C ARG A 234 -4.49 -13.46 -32.65
N ASP A 235 -4.55 -13.86 -33.91
CA ASP A 235 -3.57 -13.44 -34.92
C ASP A 235 -3.60 -11.92 -35.13
N ARG A 236 -4.80 -11.33 -35.21
CA ARG A 236 -4.98 -9.87 -35.31
C ARG A 236 -4.41 -9.14 -34.10
N VAL A 237 -4.70 -9.59 -32.87
CA VAL A 237 -4.18 -8.99 -31.64
C VAL A 237 -2.67 -9.19 -31.54
N ARG A 238 -2.14 -10.36 -31.91
CA ARG A 238 -0.71 -10.66 -31.88
C ARG A 238 0.08 -9.78 -32.85
N GLN A 239 -0.42 -9.57 -34.06
CA GLN A 239 0.18 -8.68 -35.06
C GLN A 239 0.23 -7.23 -34.54
N LEU A 240 -0.87 -6.75 -33.95
CA LEU A 240 -0.95 -5.37 -33.43
C LEU A 240 -0.14 -5.16 -32.14
N ALA A 241 -0.14 -6.14 -31.24
CA ALA A 241 0.56 -6.06 -29.97
C ALA A 241 2.08 -6.19 -30.14
N ALA A 242 2.53 -7.06 -31.07
CA ALA A 242 3.91 -7.49 -31.22
C ALA A 242 4.54 -7.96 -29.89
N ALA A 243 3.73 -8.58 -29.04
CA ALA A 243 4.07 -9.03 -27.68
C ALA A 243 3.83 -10.54 -27.53
N ASP A 244 4.35 -11.12 -26.45
CA ASP A 244 4.13 -12.53 -26.12
C ASP A 244 2.83 -12.68 -25.30
N ALA A 245 2.52 -11.71 -24.45
CA ALA A 245 1.28 -11.66 -23.68
C ALA A 245 0.61 -10.27 -23.70
N LEU A 246 -0.67 -10.24 -23.34
CA LEU A 246 -1.49 -9.04 -23.24
C LEU A 246 -1.99 -8.86 -21.81
N LEU A 247 -1.63 -7.76 -21.17
CA LEU A 247 -2.22 -7.33 -19.91
C LEU A 247 -3.44 -6.45 -20.18
N ILE A 248 -4.60 -6.97 -19.83
CA ILE A 248 -5.89 -6.32 -19.92
C ILE A 248 -6.21 -5.70 -18.56
N VAL A 249 -6.52 -4.40 -18.58
CA VAL A 249 -7.01 -3.66 -17.42
C VAL A 249 -8.46 -3.31 -17.64
N GLU A 250 -9.34 -3.93 -16.85
CA GLU A 250 -10.77 -3.73 -16.97
C GLU A 250 -11.30 -2.98 -15.76
N VAL A 251 -12.00 -1.87 -16.00
CA VAL A 251 -12.78 -1.18 -14.97
C VAL A 251 -14.24 -1.59 -15.14
N THR A 252 -14.76 -2.32 -14.15
CA THR A 252 -16.11 -2.90 -14.20
C THR A 252 -17.14 -1.97 -13.56
N ASP A 253 -16.77 -1.22 -12.52
CA ASP A 253 -17.66 -0.28 -11.85
C ASP A 253 -16.91 0.92 -11.28
N ALA A 254 -17.56 2.09 -11.33
CA ALA A 254 -17.09 3.32 -10.73
C ALA A 254 -18.29 4.11 -10.20
N GLN A 255 -18.45 4.12 -8.87
CA GLN A 255 -19.53 4.79 -8.18
C GLN A 255 -19.00 5.86 -7.24
N GLY A 256 -19.85 6.81 -6.85
CA GLY A 256 -19.48 7.80 -5.85
C GLY A 256 -20.57 8.79 -5.54
N SER A 257 -20.25 9.78 -4.72
CA SER A 257 -21.15 10.88 -4.41
C SER A 257 -20.37 12.12 -3.97
N VAL A 258 -21.00 13.28 -4.08
CA VAL A 258 -20.53 14.54 -3.51
C VAL A 258 -21.55 15.04 -2.52
N GLN A 259 -21.15 15.16 -1.26
CA GLN A 259 -21.95 15.70 -0.18
C GLN A 259 -21.38 17.04 0.25
N TYR A 260 -22.24 18.00 0.58
CA TYR A 260 -21.83 19.31 1.05
C TYR A 260 -22.09 19.43 2.55
N ALA A 261 -21.05 19.79 3.32
CA ALA A 261 -21.16 19.99 4.75
C ALA A 261 -20.79 21.44 5.10
N PRO A 262 -21.67 22.21 5.77
CA PRO A 262 -21.32 23.53 6.24
C PRO A 262 -20.36 23.43 7.43
N SER A 263 -19.42 24.37 7.51
CA SER A 263 -18.52 24.56 8.63
C SER A 263 -18.49 26.04 8.98
N ASN A 264 -18.62 26.35 10.28
CA ASN A 264 -18.63 27.71 10.78
C ASN A 264 -17.41 27.91 11.68
N GLU A 265 -16.58 28.89 11.34
CA GLU A 265 -15.44 29.31 12.15
C GLU A 265 -15.72 30.71 12.70
N ARG A 266 -15.65 30.85 14.03
CA ARG A 266 -15.88 32.13 14.70
C ARG A 266 -14.62 33.00 14.58
N LEU A 267 -14.75 34.19 13.99
CA LEU A 267 -13.63 35.13 13.85
C LEU A 267 -13.55 36.11 15.03
N THR A 268 -14.69 36.49 15.60
CA THR A 268 -14.74 37.40 16.74
C THR A 268 -14.45 36.66 18.06
N PRO A 269 -13.50 37.09 18.91
CA PRO A 269 -13.21 36.43 20.18
C PRO A 269 -14.41 36.39 21.15
N PRO A 270 -14.51 35.35 22.01
CA PRO A 270 -15.60 35.22 22.98
C PRO A 270 -15.59 36.34 24.02
N MET A 271 -16.77 36.73 24.51
CA MET A 271 -16.88 37.67 25.63
C MET A 271 -16.30 37.07 26.93
N PRO A 272 -15.74 37.91 27.81
CA PRO A 272 -15.40 37.50 29.17
C PRO A 272 -16.67 37.06 29.92
N LYS A 273 -16.51 36.28 30.99
CA LYS A 273 -17.62 35.79 31.81
C LYS A 273 -18.41 36.96 32.45
N PRO A 274 -19.71 36.75 32.76
CA PRO A 274 -20.50 37.76 33.46
C PRO A 274 -19.88 38.11 34.83
N PRO A 275 -20.10 39.34 35.33
CA PRO A 275 -19.59 39.76 36.63
C PRO A 275 -20.17 38.88 37.74
N ALA A 276 -19.30 38.31 38.57
CA ALA A 276 -19.72 37.48 39.71
C ALA A 276 -20.53 38.31 40.71
N ARG A 277 -21.56 37.69 41.29
CA ARG A 277 -22.36 38.34 42.33
C ARG A 277 -21.48 38.69 43.54
N PRO A 278 -21.49 39.95 44.02
CA PRO A 278 -20.76 40.33 45.23
C PRO A 278 -21.26 39.51 46.43
N PRO A 279 -20.37 39.02 47.30
CA PRO A 279 -20.75 38.25 48.47
C PRO A 279 -21.62 39.10 49.40
N GLU A 280 -22.66 38.50 49.95
CA GLU A 280 -23.47 39.16 50.98
C GLU A 280 -22.66 39.30 52.28
N PRO A 281 -22.81 40.42 53.03
CA PRO A 281 -22.18 40.62 54.33
C PRO A 281 -22.55 39.58 55.40
N SER A 282 -23.55 38.73 55.16
CA SER A 282 -24.04 37.68 56.08
C SER A 282 -22.97 36.67 56.50
N ARG A 283 -21.89 36.53 55.72
CA ARG A 283 -20.73 35.70 56.10
C ARG A 283 -19.86 36.27 57.24
N LEU A 284 -20.16 37.48 57.73
CA LEU A 284 -19.45 38.13 58.84
C LEU A 284 -20.18 38.03 60.19
N ARG A 285 -21.37 37.41 60.23
CA ARG A 285 -22.15 37.24 61.45
C ARG A 285 -21.93 35.83 62.01
N VAL A 286 -20.77 35.58 62.61
CA VAL A 286 -20.62 34.42 63.52
C VAL A 286 -20.28 34.92 64.91
N LEU A 287 -21.32 35.03 65.73
CA LEU A 287 -21.35 34.47 67.08
C LEU A 287 -22.83 34.18 67.39
N PRO A 288 -23.21 32.93 67.66
CA PRO A 288 -24.50 32.66 68.29
C PRO A 288 -24.42 33.23 69.71
N SER A 289 -25.35 34.10 70.08
CA SER A 289 -25.58 34.41 71.49
C SER A 289 -26.12 33.15 72.15
N TRP A 290 -25.29 32.42 72.89
CA TRP A 290 -25.75 31.31 73.74
C TRP A 290 -26.18 31.88 75.10
N PRO A 291 -27.41 31.61 75.56
CA PRO A 291 -27.84 31.98 76.90
C PRO A 291 -27.20 31.04 77.92
N ASP A 292 -26.62 31.63 78.97
CA ASP A 292 -26.25 31.06 80.27
C ASP A 292 -25.97 29.54 80.29
N ALA A 293 -24.74 29.15 79.92
CA ALA A 293 -24.19 27.87 80.33
C ALA A 293 -22.73 28.05 80.76
N VAL A 294 -22.52 27.89 82.06
CA VAL A 294 -21.22 27.77 82.72
C VAL A 294 -20.45 26.61 82.09
N PHE A 295 -19.39 26.89 81.34
CA PHE A 295 -18.37 25.91 80.99
C PHE A 295 -16.99 26.52 81.20
N GLU A 296 -16.38 26.12 82.31
CA GLU A 296 -14.97 26.34 82.63
C GLU A 296 -14.10 25.48 81.70
N SER A 297 -13.58 26.07 80.63
CA SER A 297 -12.42 25.49 79.92
C SER A 297 -11.50 26.61 79.40
N PRO A 298 -10.21 26.65 79.79
CA PRO A 298 -9.31 27.76 79.43
C PRO A 298 -8.81 27.74 77.98
N ALA A 299 -9.13 26.69 77.20
CA ALA A 299 -8.61 26.51 75.85
C ALA A 299 -9.37 27.27 74.74
N TRP A 300 -10.49 27.95 75.07
CA TRP A 300 -11.35 28.59 74.07
C TRP A 300 -11.03 30.06 73.74
N PHE A 301 -10.35 30.78 74.63
CA PHE A 301 -10.05 32.21 74.46
C PHE A 301 -9.13 32.57 73.26
N PRO A 302 -8.12 31.75 72.87
CA PRO A 302 -7.21 32.12 71.78
C PRO A 302 -7.86 32.07 70.39
N ALA A 303 -8.81 31.14 70.17
CA ALA A 303 -9.46 30.95 68.87
C ALA A 303 -10.45 32.07 68.55
N GLU A 304 -11.17 32.56 69.56
CA GLU A 304 -12.12 33.66 69.39
C GLU A 304 -11.40 34.99 69.14
N THR A 305 -10.30 35.26 69.86
CA THR A 305 -9.49 36.47 69.68
C THR A 305 -8.77 36.49 68.32
N ALA A 306 -8.32 35.32 67.83
CA ALA A 306 -7.72 35.17 66.51
C ALA A 306 -8.75 35.27 65.36
N LEU A 307 -9.98 34.78 65.54
CA LEU A 307 -11.05 34.99 64.55
C LEU A 307 -11.53 36.45 64.51
N ARG A 308 -11.56 37.14 65.66
CA ARG A 308 -11.88 38.57 65.75
C ARG A 308 -10.85 39.45 65.05
N SER A 309 -9.55 39.12 65.13
CA SER A 309 -8.48 39.90 64.49
C SER A 309 -8.36 39.66 62.99
N VAL A 310 -8.81 38.51 62.48
CA VAL A 310 -8.71 38.13 61.06
C VAL A 310 -9.97 38.49 60.25
N VAL A 311 -11.16 38.46 60.84
CA VAL A 311 -12.44 38.61 60.10
C VAL A 311 -13.09 40.00 60.29
N GLY A 312 -12.73 40.73 61.35
CA GLY A 312 -13.35 42.01 61.69
C GLY A 312 -14.79 41.82 62.17
N VAL A 313 -15.03 42.02 63.48
CA VAL A 313 -16.40 41.95 64.03
C VAL A 313 -17.10 43.27 63.77
N MET A 314 -18.12 43.24 62.91
CA MET A 314 -19.03 44.38 62.76
C MET A 314 -20.01 44.38 63.93
N THR A 315 -20.20 45.53 64.57
CA THR A 315 -21.31 45.74 65.52
C THR A 315 -22.65 45.52 64.83
N ASP A 316 -23.73 45.26 65.58
CA ASP A 316 -25.07 45.08 64.98
C ASP A 316 -25.50 46.32 64.16
N HIS A 317 -25.05 47.51 64.57
CA HIS A 317 -25.26 48.75 63.83
C HIS A 317 -24.49 48.77 62.50
N GLU A 318 -23.19 48.44 62.52
CA GLU A 318 -22.35 48.36 61.31
C GLU A 318 -22.80 47.25 60.37
N TYR A 319 -23.25 46.11 60.91
CA TYR A 319 -23.83 45.01 60.14
C TYR A 319 -25.13 45.48 59.45
N LYS A 320 -26.04 46.11 60.18
CA LYS A 320 -27.28 46.68 59.60
C LYS A 320 -26.98 47.72 58.53
N GLN A 321 -25.99 48.59 58.74
CA GLN A 321 -25.54 49.56 57.74
C GLN A 321 -24.92 48.89 56.51
N ALA A 322 -24.08 47.87 56.69
CA ALA A 322 -23.47 47.10 55.60
C ALA A 322 -24.50 46.30 54.81
N LEU A 323 -25.48 45.72 55.49
CA LEU A 323 -26.61 45.02 54.89
C LEU A 323 -27.49 46.00 54.09
N ASN A 324 -27.81 47.17 54.67
CA ASN A 324 -28.52 48.24 53.95
C ASN A 324 -27.73 48.71 52.72
N ARG A 325 -26.42 48.92 52.83
CA ARG A 325 -25.57 49.30 51.69
C ARG A 325 -25.52 48.20 50.64
N TYR A 326 -25.48 46.93 51.05
CA TYR A 326 -25.50 45.80 50.14
C TYR A 326 -26.80 45.75 49.34
N TYR A 327 -27.96 45.81 50.01
CA TYR A 327 -29.27 45.73 49.35
C TYR A 327 -29.64 46.98 48.55
N ASN A 328 -29.25 48.18 49.03
CA ASN A 328 -29.68 49.43 48.40
C ASN A 328 -28.67 50.00 47.40
N VAL A 329 -27.39 49.59 47.44
CA VAL A 329 -26.34 50.16 46.58
C VAL A 329 -25.59 49.07 45.81
N THR A 330 -25.00 48.10 46.50
CA THR A 330 -24.12 47.10 45.86
C THR A 330 -24.88 46.16 44.94
N LEU A 331 -26.01 45.61 45.41
CA LEU A 331 -26.81 44.65 44.65
C LEU A 331 -27.52 45.31 43.46
N PRO A 332 -28.16 46.49 43.55
CA PRO A 332 -28.74 47.17 42.40
C PRO A 332 -27.69 47.58 41.36
N ARG A 333 -26.51 48.03 41.79
CA ARG A 333 -25.41 48.37 40.87
C ARG A 333 -24.87 47.13 40.15
N TRP A 334 -24.72 46.01 40.86
CA TRP A 334 -24.37 44.74 40.24
C TRP A 334 -25.45 44.29 39.25
N GLN A 335 -26.74 44.42 39.59
CA GLN A 335 -27.84 44.09 38.69
C GLN A 335 -27.78 44.93 37.41
N GLN A 336 -27.53 46.25 37.51
CA GLN A 336 -27.33 47.11 36.34
C GLN A 336 -26.15 46.65 35.47
N TRP A 337 -25.03 46.23 36.08
CA TRP A 337 -23.88 45.69 35.35
C TRP A 337 -24.20 44.35 34.68
N VAL A 338 -24.98 43.48 35.32
CA VAL A 338 -25.46 42.23 34.71
C VAL A 338 -26.40 42.53 33.55
N ASP A 339 -27.35 43.45 33.72
CA ASP A 339 -28.30 43.85 32.68
C ASP A 339 -27.56 44.47 31.48
N GLU A 340 -26.53 45.30 31.73
CA GLU A 340 -25.68 45.86 30.68
C GLU A 340 -24.84 44.77 29.99
N TYR A 341 -24.27 43.84 30.77
CA TYR A 341 -23.55 42.68 30.23
C TYR A 341 -24.47 41.84 29.34
N GLU A 342 -25.68 41.52 29.79
CA GLU A 342 -26.66 40.75 29.02
C GLU A 342 -27.10 41.48 27.76
N ARG A 343 -27.29 42.80 27.84
CA ARG A 343 -27.61 43.63 26.67
C ARG A 343 -26.50 43.58 25.63
N ARG A 344 -25.23 43.72 26.06
CA ARG A 344 -24.07 43.57 25.18
C ARG A 344 -23.99 42.14 24.63
N TYR A 345 -24.19 41.13 25.47
CA TYR A 345 -24.18 39.72 25.07
C TYR A 345 -25.21 39.41 23.98
N ARG A 346 -26.43 39.97 24.07
CA ARG A 346 -27.50 39.76 23.07
C ARG A 346 -27.29 40.56 21.78
N ASN A 347 -26.70 41.75 21.86
CA ASN A 347 -26.62 42.68 20.72
C ASN A 347 -25.24 42.72 20.05
N ARG A 348 -24.24 42.00 20.57
CA ARG A 348 -22.89 41.99 20.00
C ARG A 348 -22.90 41.36 18.62
N GLU A 349 -22.33 42.05 17.64
CA GLU A 349 -22.09 41.49 16.31
C GLU A 349 -20.92 40.51 16.36
N ILE A 350 -21.17 39.28 15.91
CA ILE A 350 -20.18 38.21 15.80
C ILE A 350 -19.93 37.96 14.32
N SER A 351 -18.66 38.07 13.91
CA SER A 351 -18.22 37.71 12.57
C SER A 351 -17.84 36.23 12.50
N TRP A 352 -18.35 35.57 11.47
CA TRP A 352 -18.12 34.16 11.18
C TRP A 352 -17.56 34.01 9.78
N LYS A 353 -16.64 33.05 9.61
CA LYS A 353 -16.26 32.50 8.32
C LYS A 353 -17.05 31.21 8.13
N GLN A 354 -18.03 31.26 7.23
CA GLN A 354 -18.76 30.07 6.80
C GLN A 354 -18.04 29.45 5.60
N SER A 355 -17.70 28.18 5.70
CA SER A 355 -17.11 27.40 4.61
C SER A 355 -18.03 26.25 4.26
N LEU A 356 -18.37 26.10 2.99
CA LEU A 356 -19.04 24.91 2.48
C LEU A 356 -18.00 23.93 1.99
N VAL A 357 -17.92 22.75 2.60
CA VAL A 357 -16.94 21.72 2.25
C VAL A 357 -17.63 20.68 1.37
N ALA A 358 -17.12 20.50 0.15
CA ALA A 358 -17.51 19.39 -0.71
C ALA A 358 -16.70 18.15 -0.33
N ARG A 359 -17.41 17.13 0.13
CA ARG A 359 -16.85 15.80 0.42
C ARG A 359 -17.19 14.88 -0.74
N GLN A 360 -16.19 14.48 -1.48
CA GLN A 360 -16.31 13.52 -2.57
C GLN A 360 -15.96 12.12 -2.05
N THR A 361 -16.78 11.13 -2.38
CA THR A 361 -16.49 9.72 -2.17
C THR A 361 -16.55 9.00 -3.50
N ALA A 362 -15.63 8.07 -3.73
CA ALA A 362 -15.62 7.25 -4.93
C ALA A 362 -15.15 5.84 -4.60
N ALA A 363 -15.76 4.85 -5.25
CA ALA A 363 -15.38 3.45 -5.21
C ALA A 363 -15.22 2.95 -6.64
N VAL A 364 -14.08 2.30 -6.92
CA VAL A 364 -13.74 1.74 -8.23
C VAL A 364 -13.40 0.28 -8.06
N SER A 365 -13.93 -0.58 -8.94
CA SER A 365 -13.60 -2.00 -8.99
C SER A 365 -13.33 -2.44 -10.44
N GLY A 366 -12.59 -3.54 -10.55
CA GLY A 366 -12.15 -4.07 -11.83
C GLY A 366 -11.26 -5.29 -11.69
N SER A 367 -10.58 -5.65 -12.77
CA SER A 367 -9.65 -6.77 -12.82
C SER A 367 -8.46 -6.49 -13.72
N LEU A 368 -7.31 -7.06 -13.35
CA LEU A 368 -6.16 -7.19 -14.23
C LEU A 368 -6.07 -8.64 -14.71
N ARG A 369 -5.92 -8.83 -16.02
CA ARG A 369 -5.85 -10.16 -16.64
C ARG A 369 -4.67 -10.22 -17.60
N LEU A 370 -3.77 -11.17 -17.42
CA LEU A 370 -2.66 -11.44 -18.34
C LEU A 370 -3.04 -12.63 -19.22
N VAL A 371 -3.08 -12.42 -20.53
CA VAL A 371 -3.49 -13.41 -21.53
C VAL A 371 -2.31 -13.75 -22.43
N ASP A 372 -2.05 -15.03 -22.61
CA ASP A 372 -1.08 -15.52 -23.59
C ASP A 372 -1.60 -15.28 -25.01
N LEU A 373 -0.78 -14.68 -25.87
CA LEU A 373 -1.15 -14.44 -27.27
C LEU A 373 -0.84 -15.64 -28.17
N ALA A 374 -0.09 -16.64 -27.71
CA ALA A 374 0.10 -17.88 -28.45
C ALA A 374 -1.17 -18.75 -28.38
N ASP A 375 -1.60 -19.09 -27.17
CA ASP A 375 -2.73 -20.01 -26.99
C ASP A 375 -4.06 -19.31 -26.67
N GLY A 376 -4.04 -18.02 -26.34
CA GLY A 376 -5.23 -17.24 -25.97
C GLY A 376 -5.68 -17.45 -24.52
N LEU A 377 -4.90 -18.19 -23.72
CA LEU A 377 -5.24 -18.59 -22.36
C LEU A 377 -4.93 -17.49 -21.34
N VAL A 378 -5.73 -17.41 -20.27
CA VAL A 378 -5.46 -16.51 -19.14
C VAL A 378 -4.32 -17.13 -18.31
N LEU A 379 -3.15 -16.48 -18.33
CA LEU A 379 -1.99 -16.88 -17.54
C LEU A 379 -2.09 -16.44 -16.08
N TRP A 380 -2.73 -15.30 -15.84
CA TRP A 380 -2.87 -14.73 -14.51
C TRP A 380 -4.05 -13.76 -14.45
N GLU A 381 -4.77 -13.73 -13.34
CA GLU A 381 -5.87 -12.79 -13.10
C GLU A 381 -5.93 -12.39 -11.64
N ALA A 382 -6.18 -11.11 -11.37
CA ALA A 382 -6.53 -10.63 -10.05
C ALA A 382 -7.58 -9.51 -10.09
N PRO A 383 -8.59 -9.56 -9.21
CA PRO A 383 -9.50 -8.45 -9.02
C PRO A 383 -8.79 -7.31 -8.28
N PHE A 384 -9.22 -6.07 -8.54
CA PHE A 384 -8.85 -4.91 -7.75
C PHE A 384 -10.08 -4.12 -7.32
N SER A 385 -10.00 -3.49 -6.15
CA SER A 385 -11.01 -2.54 -5.68
C SER A 385 -10.40 -1.47 -4.80
N ALA A 386 -10.89 -0.25 -4.93
CA ALA A 386 -10.46 0.90 -4.15
C ALA A 386 -11.62 1.81 -3.80
N SER A 387 -11.57 2.37 -2.60
CA SER A 387 -12.43 3.47 -2.18
C SER A 387 -11.58 4.64 -1.70
N GLY A 388 -11.99 5.86 -2.05
CA GLY A 388 -11.35 7.07 -1.59
C GLY A 388 -12.37 8.09 -1.11
N SER A 389 -11.92 8.99 -0.23
CA SER A 389 -12.66 10.20 0.14
C SER A 389 -11.75 11.41 0.05
N ASP A 390 -12.25 12.52 -0.49
CA ASP A 390 -11.56 13.80 -0.55
C ASP A 390 -12.49 14.92 -0.06
N ALA A 391 -11.93 15.93 0.60
CA ALA A 391 -12.66 17.06 1.13
C ALA A 391 -12.01 18.35 0.67
N SER A 392 -12.75 19.18 -0.05
CA SER A 392 -12.28 20.46 -0.55
C SER A 392 -13.25 21.58 -0.20
N VAL A 393 -12.72 22.78 0.03
CA VAL A 393 -13.55 23.96 0.26
C VAL A 393 -14.21 24.34 -1.07
N PHE A 394 -15.53 24.24 -1.13
CA PHE A 394 -16.33 24.58 -2.30
C PHE A 394 -16.62 26.06 -2.38
N LYS A 395 -17.01 26.67 -1.24
CA LYS A 395 -17.34 28.09 -1.15
C LYS A 395 -17.03 28.61 0.24
N THR A 396 -16.62 29.88 0.32
CA THR A 396 -16.47 30.61 1.58
C THR A 396 -17.31 31.88 1.56
N ALA A 397 -17.82 32.26 2.72
CA ALA A 397 -18.56 33.50 2.94
C ALA A 397 -18.24 34.06 4.34
N ALA A 398 -18.16 35.38 4.44
CA ALA A 398 -18.15 36.07 5.73
C ALA A 398 -19.58 36.45 6.09
N VAL A 399 -20.04 36.06 7.28
CA VAL A 399 -21.41 36.33 7.74
C VAL A 399 -21.36 36.88 9.16
N THR A 400 -22.21 37.85 9.43
CA THR A 400 -22.38 38.43 10.76
C THR A 400 -23.69 37.93 11.38
N SER A 401 -23.65 37.61 12.67
CA SER A 401 -24.85 37.33 13.48
C SER A 401 -24.89 38.25 14.69
N ALA A 402 -26.10 38.55 15.16
CA ALA A 402 -26.29 39.29 16.40
C ALA A 402 -26.43 38.32 17.58
N GLY A 403 -25.67 38.56 18.64
CA GLY A 403 -25.68 37.80 19.87
C GLY A 403 -24.51 36.81 19.99
N GLU A 404 -23.90 36.79 21.17
CA GLU A 404 -22.70 36.01 21.53
C GLU A 404 -22.93 34.49 21.47
N GLY A 405 -24.17 34.03 21.66
CA GLY A 405 -24.57 32.62 21.56
C GLY A 405 -25.21 32.23 20.22
N SER A 406 -25.37 33.17 19.29
CA SER A 406 -26.08 32.95 18.03
C SER A 406 -25.16 32.35 16.98
N LEU A 407 -25.58 31.23 16.36
CA LEU A 407 -24.91 30.70 15.18
C LEU A 407 -25.48 31.35 13.91
N PRO A 408 -24.66 31.57 12.86
CA PRO A 408 -25.17 32.03 11.58
C PRO A 408 -26.09 30.96 10.99
N LEU A 409 -27.08 31.39 10.20
CA LEU A 409 -27.95 30.47 9.48
C LEU A 409 -27.11 29.52 8.61
N PRO A 410 -27.52 28.25 8.45
CA PRO A 410 -26.82 27.33 7.57
C PRO A 410 -26.74 27.91 6.16
N ALA A 411 -25.55 27.91 5.56
CA ALA A 411 -25.40 28.31 4.17
C ALA A 411 -26.26 27.40 3.28
N ALA A 412 -27.01 27.99 2.34
CA ALA A 412 -27.65 27.24 1.28
C ALA A 412 -26.57 26.45 0.52
N HIS A 413 -26.78 25.16 0.39
CA HIS A 413 -25.84 24.25 -0.26
C HIS A 413 -26.54 23.52 -1.40
N PRO A 414 -25.79 23.14 -2.46
CA PRO A 414 -26.34 22.33 -3.52
C PRO A 414 -26.84 20.99 -2.99
N GLU A 415 -27.81 20.39 -3.69
CA GLU A 415 -28.18 19.00 -3.43
C GLU A 415 -26.98 18.07 -3.65
N ALA A 416 -26.99 16.93 -2.96
CA ALA A 416 -25.95 15.92 -3.12
C ALA A 416 -25.91 15.45 -4.58
N SER A 417 -24.72 15.47 -5.18
CA SER A 417 -24.54 14.96 -6.54
C SER A 417 -24.14 13.48 -6.48
N PRO A 418 -24.74 12.60 -7.32
CA PRO A 418 -24.32 11.21 -7.41
C PRO A 418 -23.02 11.03 -8.22
N ARG A 419 -22.44 12.11 -8.76
CA ARG A 419 -21.27 12.01 -9.64
C ARG A 419 -20.08 12.77 -9.06
N PRO A 420 -19.05 12.07 -8.52
CA PRO A 420 -17.79 12.68 -8.16
C PRO A 420 -17.06 13.21 -9.40
N SER A 421 -16.03 14.03 -9.20
CA SER A 421 -15.23 14.52 -10.33
C SER A 421 -14.46 13.38 -11.01
N ASP A 422 -14.38 13.40 -12.34
CA ASP A 422 -13.67 12.36 -13.11
C ASP A 422 -12.19 12.26 -12.71
N ALA A 423 -11.55 13.40 -12.36
CA ALA A 423 -10.19 13.43 -11.86
C ALA A 423 -10.04 12.68 -10.51
N PHE A 424 -11.03 12.78 -9.62
CA PHE A 424 -11.02 12.06 -8.36
C PHE A 424 -11.23 10.56 -8.56
N VAL A 425 -12.17 10.17 -9.43
CA VAL A 425 -12.38 8.77 -9.82
C VAL A 425 -11.11 8.17 -10.42
N ALA A 426 -10.42 8.92 -11.29
CA ALA A 426 -9.14 8.50 -11.85
C ALA A 426 -8.10 8.22 -10.76
N ARG A 427 -7.88 9.12 -9.79
CA ARG A 427 -6.94 8.89 -8.68
C ARG A 427 -7.27 7.65 -7.84
N VAL A 428 -8.56 7.38 -7.61
CA VAL A 428 -9.00 6.17 -6.90
C VAL A 428 -8.73 4.92 -7.74
N ALA A 429 -9.02 4.96 -9.04
CA ALA A 429 -8.73 3.87 -9.98
C ALA A 429 -7.23 3.59 -10.08
N GLU A 430 -6.41 4.64 -10.14
CA GLU A 430 -4.94 4.57 -10.14
C GLU A 430 -4.42 3.80 -8.91
N SER A 431 -4.96 4.12 -7.73
CA SER A 431 -4.64 3.43 -6.47
C SER A 431 -5.11 1.97 -6.46
N ALA A 432 -6.17 1.65 -7.18
CA ALA A 432 -6.68 0.29 -7.32
C ALA A 432 -5.76 -0.55 -8.23
N VAL A 433 -5.35 0.02 -9.36
CA VAL A 433 -4.48 -0.64 -10.34
C VAL A 433 -3.08 -0.84 -9.80
N ALA A 434 -2.52 0.13 -9.06
CA ALA A 434 -1.25 -0.07 -8.36
C ALA A 434 -1.31 -1.28 -7.42
N ARG A 435 -2.43 -1.48 -6.70
CA ARG A 435 -2.64 -2.68 -5.88
C ARG A 435 -2.78 -3.96 -6.70
N GLY A 436 -3.46 -3.89 -7.85
CA GLY A 436 -3.55 -5.03 -8.76
C GLY A 436 -2.17 -5.45 -9.31
N VAL A 437 -1.33 -4.50 -9.71
CA VAL A 437 0.03 -4.79 -10.19
C VAL A 437 0.91 -5.31 -9.04
N GLN A 438 0.72 -4.80 -7.82
CA GLN A 438 1.37 -5.39 -6.64
C GLN A 438 0.93 -6.84 -6.42
N ALA A 439 -0.34 -7.18 -6.69
CA ALA A 439 -0.81 -8.56 -6.63
C ALA A 439 -0.11 -9.46 -7.65
N LEU A 440 0.13 -8.97 -8.87
CA LEU A 440 0.91 -9.69 -9.89
C LEU A 440 2.30 -10.06 -9.35
N ARG A 441 3.00 -9.09 -8.76
CA ARG A 441 4.30 -9.31 -8.12
C ARG A 441 4.24 -10.34 -7.00
N SER A 442 3.22 -10.29 -6.15
CA SER A 442 3.14 -11.16 -4.96
C SER A 442 2.59 -12.56 -5.24
N THR A 443 1.93 -12.79 -6.39
CA THR A 443 1.21 -14.05 -6.66
C THR A 443 1.74 -14.83 -7.85
N ALA A 444 2.55 -14.23 -8.72
CA ALA A 444 3.13 -14.90 -9.88
C ALA A 444 4.67 -14.99 -9.81
N LEU A 445 5.26 -15.93 -10.53
CA LEU A 445 6.70 -15.99 -10.75
C LEU A 445 7.05 -15.12 -11.96
N LEU A 446 7.74 -14.01 -11.70
CA LEU A 446 8.13 -13.07 -12.73
C LEU A 446 9.50 -13.43 -13.34
N PRO A 447 9.78 -13.08 -14.60
CA PRO A 447 11.13 -13.13 -15.15
C PRO A 447 12.10 -12.34 -14.26
N SER A 448 13.29 -12.89 -14.06
CA SER A 448 14.33 -12.17 -13.31
C SER A 448 14.76 -10.95 -14.13
N ALA A 449 14.80 -9.77 -13.49
CA ALA A 449 15.31 -8.57 -14.13
C ALA A 449 16.77 -8.82 -14.52
N ALA A 450 17.03 -8.96 -15.82
CA ALA A 450 18.38 -9.20 -16.33
C ALA A 450 19.26 -7.96 -16.08
N GLY A 451 19.92 -7.92 -14.93
CA GLY A 451 21.21 -7.25 -14.78
C GLY A 451 22.28 -8.16 -15.39
N GLY A 452 23.11 -7.63 -16.27
CA GLY A 452 24.12 -8.40 -17.00
C GLY A 452 25.16 -9.13 -16.12
N ALA A 453 25.72 -10.20 -16.70
CA ALA A 453 26.84 -11.04 -16.22
C ALA A 453 26.54 -11.84 -14.92
N ASP A 454 26.76 -13.15 -14.80
CA ASP A 454 27.68 -14.06 -15.49
C ASP A 454 27.11 -15.47 -15.59
N THR A 455 27.53 -16.17 -16.63
CA THR A 455 27.57 -17.62 -16.72
C THR A 455 28.33 -18.21 -15.53
N ALA A 456 27.66 -18.97 -14.67
CA ALA A 456 28.29 -19.93 -13.78
C ALA A 456 27.69 -21.31 -14.04
N SER A 457 28.05 -21.89 -15.18
CA SER A 457 28.02 -23.34 -15.35
C SER A 457 29.09 -23.93 -14.43
N ALA A 458 28.68 -24.88 -13.61
CA ALA A 458 29.58 -25.78 -12.94
C ALA A 458 30.40 -26.56 -13.99
N SER A 459 31.72 -26.58 -13.87
CA SER A 459 32.57 -27.67 -14.35
C SER A 459 33.94 -27.62 -13.66
N GLU A 460 34.36 -28.79 -13.18
CA GLU A 460 35.65 -29.12 -12.56
C GLU A 460 36.86 -28.78 -13.44
N PRO A 461 38.07 -28.61 -12.85
CA PRO A 461 39.26 -28.26 -13.60
C PRO A 461 40.00 -29.50 -14.14
N ALA A 462 40.30 -29.49 -15.44
CA ALA A 462 41.33 -30.32 -16.08
C ALA A 462 42.12 -29.47 -17.08
N PRO A 463 43.38 -29.81 -17.39
CA PRO A 463 44.45 -28.81 -17.49
C PRO A 463 44.64 -28.18 -18.88
N MET A 464 45.12 -26.94 -18.81
CA MET A 464 45.73 -26.09 -19.85
C MET A 464 46.25 -26.79 -21.12
N VAL A 465 45.67 -26.41 -22.25
CA VAL A 465 46.32 -26.33 -23.57
C VAL A 465 45.98 -24.95 -24.15
N PRO A 466 46.95 -24.14 -24.62
CA PRO A 466 46.68 -22.80 -25.12
C PRO A 466 46.05 -22.86 -26.52
N PRO A 467 44.97 -22.10 -26.83
CA PRO A 467 44.37 -22.15 -28.14
C PRO A 467 45.10 -21.22 -29.12
N GLU A 468 45.47 -21.84 -30.23
CA GLU A 468 45.87 -21.26 -31.50
C GLU A 468 44.73 -20.39 -32.08
N ALA A 469 45.07 -19.23 -32.63
CA ALA A 469 44.10 -18.25 -33.14
C ALA A 469 43.36 -18.77 -34.39
N PRO A 470 42.02 -18.69 -34.46
CA PRO A 470 41.29 -18.99 -35.69
C PRO A 470 41.26 -17.77 -36.65
N PRO A 471 41.17 -18.00 -37.97
CA PRO A 471 41.23 -16.96 -38.99
C PRO A 471 39.95 -16.12 -39.04
N ALA A 472 40.11 -14.85 -39.42
CA ALA A 472 39.03 -13.88 -39.55
C ALA A 472 37.98 -14.31 -40.60
N ALA A 473 36.76 -14.61 -40.15
CA ALA A 473 35.58 -14.67 -41.00
C ALA A 473 35.03 -13.24 -41.20
N ALA A 474 34.81 -12.86 -42.45
CA ALA A 474 34.16 -11.62 -42.82
C ALA A 474 32.77 -11.52 -42.16
N ALA A 475 32.53 -10.43 -41.44
CA ALA A 475 31.21 -10.11 -40.90
C ALA A 475 30.29 -9.68 -42.05
N ASP A 476 29.40 -10.57 -42.48
CA ASP A 476 28.23 -10.20 -43.28
C ASP A 476 27.34 -9.30 -42.42
N SER A 477 27.38 -7.98 -42.66
CA SER A 477 26.46 -7.00 -42.07
C SER A 477 25.08 -7.14 -42.75
N GLY A 478 24.35 -8.20 -42.43
CA GLY A 478 23.00 -8.44 -42.91
C GLY A 478 21.96 -7.64 -42.12
N GLY A 479 21.27 -6.72 -42.81
CA GLY A 479 20.13 -5.97 -42.30
C GLY A 479 18.86 -6.79 -42.16
N ARG A 480 17.81 -6.18 -41.59
CA ARG A 480 16.44 -6.73 -41.61
C ARG A 480 15.40 -5.67 -41.92
N ILE A 481 14.31 -6.06 -42.55
CA ILE A 481 13.13 -5.21 -42.74
C ILE A 481 12.43 -5.05 -41.39
N LEU A 482 12.20 -3.81 -40.96
CA LEU A 482 11.59 -3.44 -39.69
C LEU A 482 10.12 -3.03 -39.85
N ASP A 483 9.76 -2.48 -41.00
CA ASP A 483 8.41 -2.02 -41.32
C ASP A 483 8.18 -1.96 -42.84
N VAL A 484 6.93 -2.06 -43.28
CA VAL A 484 6.50 -1.94 -44.68
C VAL A 484 5.26 -1.04 -44.74
N ASP A 485 5.42 0.17 -45.28
CA ASP A 485 4.35 1.17 -45.45
C ASP A 485 4.16 1.47 -46.94
N GLY A 486 3.24 0.74 -47.57
CA GLY A 486 2.99 0.82 -49.01
C GLY A 486 4.23 0.43 -49.83
N ASP A 487 4.78 1.38 -50.58
CA ASP A 487 5.99 1.20 -51.39
C ASP A 487 7.30 1.51 -50.62
N VAL A 488 7.21 1.96 -49.37
CA VAL A 488 8.36 2.35 -48.53
C VAL A 488 8.63 1.29 -47.47
N LEU A 489 9.88 0.84 -47.38
CA LEU A 489 10.34 -0.16 -46.41
C LEU A 489 11.35 0.49 -45.45
N LEU A 490 11.17 0.26 -44.16
CA LEU A 490 12.16 0.64 -43.14
C LEU A 490 13.11 -0.53 -42.91
N ILE A 491 14.42 -0.31 -43.07
CA ILE A 491 15.44 -1.36 -42.96
C ILE A 491 16.41 -1.02 -41.82
N GLY A 492 16.76 -2.02 -41.02
CA GLY A 492 17.73 -1.96 -39.93
C GLY A 492 19.20 -1.90 -40.37
N LEU A 493 19.49 -1.14 -41.43
CA LEU A 493 20.83 -0.77 -41.88
C LEU A 493 20.85 0.73 -42.09
N GLY A 494 21.92 1.40 -41.71
CA GLY A 494 22.04 2.85 -41.82
C GLY A 494 23.42 3.34 -42.25
N ALA A 495 23.68 4.62 -42.01
CA ALA A 495 24.96 5.25 -42.32
C ALA A 495 26.13 4.61 -41.54
N SER A 496 25.87 4.11 -40.32
CA SER A 496 26.86 3.38 -39.53
C SER A 496 27.29 2.06 -40.18
N ASP A 497 26.46 1.53 -41.08
CA ASP A 497 26.72 0.31 -41.86
C ASP A 497 27.24 0.65 -43.29
N GLY A 498 27.56 1.93 -43.53
CA GLY A 498 28.14 2.40 -44.78
C GLY A 498 27.16 2.59 -45.94
N LEU A 499 25.85 2.67 -45.68
CA LEU A 499 24.84 2.94 -46.70
C LEU A 499 24.76 4.41 -47.10
N ARG A 500 24.45 4.64 -48.37
CA ARG A 500 24.19 5.94 -48.99
C ARG A 500 22.81 5.94 -49.66
N VAL A 501 22.26 7.13 -49.88
CA VAL A 501 21.08 7.29 -50.74
C VAL A 501 21.45 6.80 -52.13
N ASP A 502 20.50 6.14 -52.79
CA ASP A 502 20.63 5.44 -54.08
C ASP A 502 21.43 4.12 -54.05
N ASP A 503 21.89 3.66 -52.88
CA ASP A 503 22.42 2.30 -52.76
C ASP A 503 21.32 1.27 -53.06
N THR A 504 21.70 0.18 -53.73
CA THR A 504 20.81 -0.96 -53.96
C THR A 504 20.99 -1.99 -52.86
N LEU A 505 19.88 -2.48 -52.31
CA LEU A 505 19.84 -3.55 -51.34
C LEU A 505 19.13 -4.76 -51.93
N GLN A 506 19.50 -5.96 -51.50
CA GLN A 506 18.87 -7.20 -51.95
C GLN A 506 18.13 -7.91 -50.82
N VAL A 507 16.86 -8.23 -51.06
CA VAL A 507 16.04 -9.05 -50.17
C VAL A 507 15.87 -10.43 -50.80
N ARG A 508 16.15 -11.48 -50.05
CA ARG A 508 15.90 -12.86 -50.49
C ARG A 508 14.50 -13.30 -50.06
N LEU A 509 13.66 -13.60 -51.03
CA LEU A 509 12.28 -14.06 -50.84
C LEU A 509 12.24 -15.55 -50.41
N PRO A 510 11.10 -16.03 -49.86
CA PRO A 510 10.93 -17.42 -49.43
C PRO A 510 11.09 -18.46 -50.55
N ASP A 511 10.88 -18.05 -51.80
CA ASP A 511 11.03 -18.87 -53.01
C ASP A 511 12.45 -18.81 -53.60
N ASN A 512 13.42 -18.30 -52.85
CA ASN A 512 14.82 -18.09 -53.24
C ASN A 512 15.07 -17.02 -54.32
N ARG A 513 14.05 -16.29 -54.78
CA ARG A 513 14.28 -15.13 -55.67
C ARG A 513 14.82 -13.95 -54.88
N THR A 514 15.58 -13.07 -55.54
CA THR A 514 16.06 -11.83 -54.94
C THR A 514 15.35 -10.62 -55.53
N VAL A 515 15.12 -9.64 -54.67
CA VAL A 515 14.45 -8.37 -55.01
C VAL A 515 15.39 -7.22 -54.69
N GLY A 516 15.52 -6.29 -55.64
CA GLY A 516 16.24 -5.03 -55.44
C GLY A 516 15.38 -3.97 -54.77
N LEU A 517 15.93 -3.32 -53.76
CA LEU A 517 15.40 -2.12 -53.14
C LEU A 517 16.38 -0.96 -53.36
N VAL A 518 15.87 0.25 -53.56
CA VAL A 518 16.68 1.46 -53.70
C VAL A 518 16.54 2.28 -52.43
N VAL A 519 17.67 2.59 -51.79
CA VAL A 519 17.68 3.40 -50.56
C VAL A 519 17.32 4.84 -50.88
N THR A 520 16.21 5.33 -50.32
CA THR A 520 15.72 6.70 -50.56
C THR A 520 16.10 7.67 -49.44
N ARG A 521 16.34 7.15 -48.22
CA ARG A 521 16.76 7.98 -47.08
C ARG A 521 17.61 7.18 -46.10
N VAL A 522 18.74 7.74 -45.65
CA VAL A 522 19.63 7.08 -44.67
C VAL A 522 19.63 7.81 -43.32
N ARG A 523 19.58 7.04 -42.23
CA ARG A 523 19.71 7.47 -40.82
C ARG A 523 20.88 6.68 -40.18
N PRO A 524 21.34 6.99 -38.95
CA PRO A 524 22.52 6.33 -38.39
C PRO A 524 22.46 4.80 -38.36
N ARG A 525 21.32 4.20 -37.98
CA ARG A 525 21.14 2.73 -37.86
C ARG A 525 19.97 2.16 -38.67
N THR A 526 19.30 3.00 -39.45
CA THR A 526 18.17 2.60 -40.28
C THR A 526 18.15 3.38 -41.59
N CYS A 527 17.45 2.87 -42.60
CA CYS A 527 17.20 3.57 -43.85
C CYS A 527 15.79 3.27 -44.35
N ASP A 528 15.25 4.21 -45.12
CA ASP A 528 14.02 4.01 -45.88
C ASP A 528 14.45 3.60 -47.30
N ALA A 529 13.83 2.55 -47.85
CA ALA A 529 14.08 2.07 -49.21
C ALA A 529 12.76 1.82 -49.94
N THR A 530 12.77 1.92 -51.26
CA THR A 530 11.59 1.64 -52.09
C THR A 530 11.89 0.51 -53.08
N PHE A 531 10.86 -0.18 -53.54
CA PHE A 531 11.01 -1.17 -54.60
C PHE A 531 11.53 -0.53 -55.89
N ASP A 532 12.31 -1.29 -56.67
CA ASP A 532 12.66 -0.90 -58.04
C ASP A 532 11.37 -0.64 -58.84
N PRO A 533 11.24 0.51 -59.55
CA PRO A 533 10.06 0.86 -60.34
C PRO A 533 9.63 -0.23 -61.34
N GLY A 534 10.55 -1.09 -61.80
CA GLY A 534 10.25 -2.20 -62.71
C GLY A 534 9.66 -3.46 -62.04
N MET A 535 9.51 -3.46 -60.71
CA MET A 535 9.17 -4.67 -59.97
C MET A 535 7.68 -5.02 -60.00
N PRO A 536 7.30 -6.25 -60.41
CA PRO A 536 5.92 -6.76 -60.38
C PRO A 536 5.26 -6.71 -58.99
N ALA A 537 3.97 -6.36 -58.92
CA ALA A 537 3.24 -6.17 -57.66
C ALA A 537 3.06 -7.47 -56.84
N ASP A 538 2.97 -8.61 -57.51
CA ASP A 538 2.92 -9.94 -56.89
C ASP A 538 4.20 -10.28 -56.13
N LEU A 539 5.36 -9.83 -56.62
CA LEU A 539 6.64 -9.99 -55.93
C LEU A 539 6.77 -9.04 -54.71
N ARG A 540 6.19 -7.83 -54.79
CA ARG A 540 6.22 -6.87 -53.67
C ARG A 540 5.46 -7.43 -52.46
N ALA A 541 4.34 -8.11 -52.71
CA ALA A 541 3.52 -8.74 -51.68
C ALA A 541 4.23 -9.88 -50.92
N LEU A 542 5.34 -10.42 -51.44
CA LEU A 542 6.12 -11.48 -50.79
C LEU A 542 7.19 -10.94 -49.83
N VAL A 543 7.42 -9.62 -49.82
CA VAL A 543 8.37 -8.98 -48.90
C VAL A 543 7.69 -8.72 -47.57
N ALA A 544 8.31 -9.17 -46.49
CA ALA A 544 7.72 -9.13 -45.15
C ALA A 544 8.72 -8.62 -44.10
N VAL A 545 8.19 -8.00 -43.04
CA VAL A 545 8.97 -7.59 -41.87
C VAL A 545 9.75 -8.78 -41.29
N GLY A 546 11.02 -8.56 -40.98
CA GLY A 546 11.95 -9.56 -40.45
C GLY A 546 12.79 -10.29 -41.49
N GLN A 547 12.52 -10.13 -42.80
CA GLN A 547 13.36 -10.69 -43.85
C GLN A 547 14.76 -10.08 -43.84
N GLY A 548 15.77 -10.92 -44.14
CA GLY A 548 17.16 -10.50 -44.21
C GLY A 548 17.42 -9.65 -45.46
N VAL A 549 18.20 -8.58 -45.28
CA VAL A 549 18.59 -7.65 -46.33
C VAL A 549 20.10 -7.63 -46.45
N GLY A 550 20.61 -7.99 -47.62
CA GLY A 550 22.04 -7.88 -47.96
C GLY A 550 22.31 -6.61 -48.76
N ARG A 551 23.55 -6.14 -48.71
CA ARG A 551 24.04 -5.10 -49.62
C ARG A 551 24.49 -5.73 -50.95
#